data_AF-A0A6I2A3D8-F1
#
_entry.id   AF-A0A6I2A3D8-F1
#
_cell.length_a   1.000
_cell.length_b   1.000
_cell.length_c   1.000
_cell.angle_alpha   90.00
_cell.angle_beta   90.00
_cell.angle_gamma   90.00
#
_symmetry.space_group_name_H-M   'P 1'
#
loop_
_entity.id
_entity.type
_entity.pdbx_description
1 polymer ?
#
loop_
_entity_poly.entity_id
_entity_poly.type
_entity_poly.pdbx_seq_one_letter_code
_entity_poly.pdbx_strand_id
1 'polypeptide(L)'
;MANTEILGENEMVKIKVGDRVRIKDRANWPTPPGYRLANAEGRVVKWLEYEEVMEEFPEFILVEIEDAEGESKVYIGNRMFFQEESLEKI
;
A
#
# COMPACT_ATOMS: atom_id res chain seq x y z
N MET A 1 26.43 -29.09 -28.63
CA MET A 1 25.10 -28.50 -28.87
C MET A 1 24.72 -27.71 -27.64
N ALA A 2 24.11 -26.53 -27.84
CA ALA A 2 23.92 -25.49 -26.85
C ALA A 2 22.83 -25.79 -25.80
N ASN A 3 22.96 -25.06 -24.68
CA ASN A 3 22.05 -24.78 -23.55
C ASN A 3 20.61 -25.26 -23.64
N THR A 4 20.09 -25.72 -22.51
CA THR A 4 18.89 -25.11 -21.91
C THR A 4 18.97 -25.31 -20.39
N GLU A 5 19.36 -24.25 -19.68
CA GLU A 5 19.05 -24.10 -18.26
C GLU A 5 17.54 -23.83 -18.15
N ILE A 6 16.78 -24.79 -17.63
CA ILE A 6 15.37 -24.56 -17.27
C ILE A 6 15.38 -24.02 -15.85
N LEU A 7 15.40 -22.70 -15.71
CA LEU A 7 15.05 -22.02 -14.46
C LEU A 7 13.52 -22.03 -14.35
N GLY A 8 12.98 -23.00 -13.60
CA GLY A 8 11.55 -23.23 -13.45
C GLY A 8 11.14 -23.29 -11.99
N GLU A 9 10.85 -22.12 -11.42
CA GLU A 9 9.74 -21.79 -10.52
C GLU A 9 10.02 -20.37 -10.02
N ASN A 10 9.11 -19.42 -10.30
CA ASN A 10 9.17 -18.07 -9.75
C ASN A 10 9.06 -18.17 -8.22
N GLU A 11 10.17 -18.37 -7.52
CA GLU A 11 10.29 -17.96 -6.13
C GLU A 11 9.89 -16.49 -6.10
N MET A 12 8.72 -16.18 -5.54
CA MET A 12 8.40 -14.80 -5.20
C MET A 12 9.53 -14.32 -4.29
N VAL A 13 10.43 -13.48 -4.84
CA VAL A 13 11.55 -12.93 -4.07
C VAL A 13 10.96 -12.25 -2.84
N LYS A 14 11.06 -12.92 -1.70
CA LYS A 14 10.50 -12.44 -0.45
C LYS A 14 11.38 -11.28 0.00
N ILE A 15 10.83 -10.08 -0.09
CA ILE A 15 11.48 -8.87 0.42
C ILE A 15 11.80 -9.09 1.92
N LYS A 16 12.98 -8.68 2.37
CA LYS A 16 13.37 -8.73 3.78
C LYS A 16 13.92 -7.39 4.24
N VAL A 17 13.96 -7.21 5.57
CA VAL A 17 14.61 -6.07 6.19
C VAL A 17 16.06 -5.99 5.75
N GLY A 18 16.48 -4.80 5.35
CA GLY A 18 17.80 -4.51 4.82
C GLY A 18 17.88 -4.45 3.30
N ASP A 19 16.92 -5.04 2.57
CA ASP A 19 16.93 -5.04 1.09
C ASP A 19 16.78 -3.64 0.51
N ARG A 20 17.44 -3.41 -0.63
CA ARG A 20 17.17 -2.26 -1.51
C ARG A 20 15.99 -2.60 -2.41
N VAL A 21 15.01 -1.71 -2.46
CA VAL A 21 13.77 -1.89 -3.22
C VAL A 21 13.48 -0.67 -4.08
N ARG A 22 12.83 -0.90 -5.23
CA ARG A 22 12.25 0.16 -6.06
C ARG A 22 10.74 0.13 -5.95
N ILE A 23 10.16 1.30 -5.74
CA ILE A 23 8.72 1.50 -5.68
C ILE A 23 8.15 1.32 -7.10
N LYS A 24 7.27 0.33 -7.27
CA LYS A 24 6.66 0.03 -8.57
C LYS A 24 5.74 1.16 -9.00
N ASP A 25 5.85 1.54 -10.27
CA ASP A 25 4.83 2.35 -10.92
C ASP A 25 3.54 1.52 -11.08
N ARG A 26 2.39 2.12 -10.79
CA ARG A 26 1.08 1.49 -10.87
C ARG A 26 0.05 2.44 -11.46
N ALA A 27 -0.61 2.01 -12.54
CA ALA A 27 -1.63 2.78 -13.23
C ALA A 27 -2.86 3.11 -12.37
N ASN A 28 -3.13 2.34 -11.30
CA ASN A 28 -4.29 2.51 -10.43
C ASN A 28 -3.98 3.27 -9.12
N TRP A 29 -2.81 3.90 -9.02
CA TRP A 29 -2.53 4.75 -7.87
C TRP A 29 -3.33 6.05 -7.91
N PRO A 30 -3.83 6.53 -6.76
CA PRO A 30 -4.48 7.82 -6.70
C PRO A 30 -3.49 8.92 -7.12
N THR A 31 -3.96 9.81 -7.99
CA THR A 31 -3.32 11.10 -8.33
C THR A 31 -3.11 11.87 -7.01
N PRO A 32 -1.99 12.61 -6.86
CA PRO A 32 -1.13 12.72 -5.67
C PRO A 32 -1.72 12.41 -4.28
N PRO A 33 -0.98 11.69 -3.41
CA PRO A 33 0.49 11.60 -3.41
C PRO A 33 1.12 10.34 -4.07
N GLY A 34 0.33 9.30 -4.37
CA GLY A 34 0.84 7.99 -4.81
C GLY A 34 1.77 8.06 -6.04
N TYR A 35 1.35 8.78 -7.09
CA TYR A 35 2.14 8.93 -8.33
C TYR A 35 3.55 9.51 -8.11
N ARG A 36 3.75 10.38 -7.11
CA ARG A 36 5.04 11.07 -6.90
C ARG A 36 6.18 10.15 -6.47
N LEU A 37 5.85 8.97 -5.92
CA LEU A 37 6.83 8.03 -5.39
C LEU A 37 7.18 6.90 -6.38
N ALA A 38 6.54 6.86 -7.55
CA ALA A 38 6.82 5.85 -8.57
C ALA A 38 8.31 5.90 -8.99
N ASN A 39 8.94 4.72 -9.09
CA ASN A 39 10.35 4.53 -9.43
C ASN A 39 11.36 5.03 -8.40
N ALA A 40 10.93 5.61 -7.28
CA ALA A 40 11.83 5.95 -6.19
C ALA A 40 12.43 4.68 -5.57
N GLU A 41 13.66 4.80 -5.04
CA GLU A 41 14.37 3.69 -4.41
C GLU A 41 14.51 3.91 -2.91
N GLY A 42 14.37 2.83 -2.15
CA GLY A 42 14.43 2.85 -0.69
C GLY A 42 15.12 1.61 -0.12
N ARG A 43 15.21 1.56 1.21
CA ARG A 43 15.67 0.39 1.97
C ARG A 43 14.54 -0.08 2.86
N VAL A 44 14.32 -1.38 2.92
CA VAL A 44 13.36 -1.98 3.85
C VAL A 44 13.94 -1.88 5.25
N VAL A 45 13.28 -1.15 6.14
CA VAL A 45 13.79 -0.87 7.50
C VAL A 45 13.16 -1.77 8.56
N LYS A 46 11.89 -2.13 8.40
CA LYS A 46 11.16 -3.10 9.21
C LYS A 46 9.92 -3.57 8.44
N TRP A 47 9.39 -4.73 8.82
CA TRP A 47 8.00 -5.07 8.52
C TRP A 47 7.14 -4.46 9.62
N LEU A 48 6.04 -3.84 9.25
CA LEU A 48 5.09 -3.24 10.18
C LEU A 48 3.83 -4.10 10.17
N GLU A 49 3.38 -4.51 11.36
CA GLU A 49 2.06 -5.08 11.55
C GLU A 49 1.01 -3.96 11.69
N TYR A 50 -0.26 -4.24 11.37
CA TYR A 50 -1.32 -3.23 11.36
C TYR A 50 -1.42 -2.44 12.68
N GLU A 51 -1.29 -3.10 13.82
CA GLU A 51 -1.33 -2.47 15.15
C GLU A 51 -0.15 -1.51 15.35
N GLU A 52 1.06 -1.89 14.94
CA GLU A 52 2.25 -1.02 15.02
C GLU A 52 2.14 0.21 14.09
N VAL A 53 1.48 0.06 12.93
CA VAL A 53 1.20 1.22 12.04
C VAL A 53 0.29 2.21 12.76
N MET A 54 -0.76 1.75 13.43
CA MET A 54 -1.70 2.62 14.13
C MET A 54 -1.08 3.25 15.38
N GLU A 55 -0.15 2.55 16.06
CA GLU A 55 0.63 3.13 17.17
C GLU A 55 1.56 4.27 16.71
N GLU A 56 2.15 4.15 15.52
CA GLU A 56 3.00 5.21 14.94
C GLU A 56 2.21 6.37 14.34
N PHE A 57 0.94 6.15 14.01
CA PHE A 57 0.03 7.13 13.40
C PHE A 57 -1.31 7.18 14.15
N PRO A 58 -1.31 7.52 15.45
CA PRO A 58 -2.50 7.48 16.30
C PRO A 58 -3.61 8.43 15.86
N GLU A 59 -3.27 9.44 15.04
CA GLU A 59 -4.22 10.39 14.48
C GLU A 59 -5.05 9.82 13.32
N PHE A 60 -4.68 8.65 12.79
CA PHE A 60 -5.44 7.98 11.74
C PHE A 60 -6.46 7.00 12.34
N ILE A 61 -7.63 6.93 11.71
CA ILE A 61 -8.74 6.05 12.09
C ILE A 61 -9.14 5.25 10.85
N LEU A 62 -9.26 3.93 11.00
CA LEU A 62 -9.79 3.06 9.95
C LEU A 62 -11.31 3.12 9.95
N VAL A 63 -11.90 3.56 8.84
CA VAL A 63 -13.35 3.69 8.65
C VAL A 63 -13.78 2.72 7.56
N GLU A 64 -14.85 1.96 7.83
CA GLU A 64 -15.56 1.17 6.82
C GLU A 64 -16.62 2.06 6.14
N ILE A 65 -16.59 2.13 4.81
CA ILE A 65 -17.52 2.98 4.06
C ILE A 65 -18.85 2.25 3.87
N GLU A 66 -19.88 2.65 4.60
CA GLU A 66 -21.20 2.02 4.56
C GLU A 66 -22.17 2.69 3.57
N ASP A 67 -22.01 4.00 3.35
CA ASP A 67 -22.82 4.78 2.41
C ASP A 67 -21.95 5.81 1.67
N ALA A 68 -22.27 6.07 0.40
CA ALA A 68 -21.56 7.01 -0.45
C ALA A 68 -22.39 7.44 -1.68
N GLU A 69 -22.13 8.64 -2.18
CA GLU A 69 -22.79 9.18 -3.37
C GLU A 69 -21.86 9.24 -4.59
N GLY A 70 -22.46 9.33 -5.79
CA GLY A 70 -21.72 9.53 -7.04
C GLY A 70 -20.70 8.43 -7.36
N GLU A 71 -19.53 8.84 -7.84
CA GLU A 71 -18.42 7.95 -8.20
C GLU A 71 -17.82 7.21 -7.00
N SER A 72 -18.03 7.73 -5.78
CA SER A 72 -17.51 7.13 -4.54
C SER A 72 -18.23 5.84 -4.13
N LYS A 73 -19.37 5.49 -4.75
CA LYS A 73 -20.09 4.23 -4.49
C LYS A 73 -19.24 2.99 -4.71
N VAL A 74 -18.21 3.06 -5.56
CA VAL A 74 -17.27 1.95 -5.79
C VAL A 74 -16.46 1.58 -4.55
N TYR A 75 -16.50 2.42 -3.51
CA TYR A 75 -15.77 2.20 -2.27
C TYR A 75 -16.63 1.66 -1.12
N ILE A 76 -17.95 1.47 -1.30
CA ILE A 76 -18.82 0.87 -0.28
C ILE A 76 -18.28 -0.54 0.07
N GLY A 77 -18.12 -0.81 1.37
CA GLY A 77 -17.54 -2.03 1.92
C GLY A 77 -16.00 -2.05 1.99
N ASN A 78 -15.30 -1.04 1.46
CA ASN A 78 -13.87 -0.89 1.66
C ASN A 78 -13.57 -0.25 3.03
N ARG A 79 -12.38 -0.54 3.55
CA ARG A 79 -11.84 0.07 4.76
C ARG A 79 -10.71 1.03 4.40
N MET A 80 -10.79 2.27 4.86
CA MET A 80 -9.85 3.34 4.52
C MET A 80 -9.43 4.14 5.76
N PHE A 81 -8.21 4.66 5.73
CA PHE A 81 -7.68 5.49 6.81
C PHE A 81 -8.02 6.97 6.58
N PHE A 82 -8.51 7.64 7.63
CA PHE A 82 -8.74 9.08 7.66
C PHE A 82 -8.08 9.69 8.89
N GLN A 83 -7.65 10.94 8.83
CA GLN A 83 -7.24 11.67 10.02
C GLN A 83 -8.47 11.97 10.88
N GLU A 84 -8.35 11.90 12.21
CA GLU A 84 -9.44 12.20 13.15
C GLU A 84 -10.06 13.57 12.88
N GLU A 85 -9.25 14.60 12.60
CA GLU A 85 -9.72 15.96 12.32
C GLU A 85 -10.56 16.08 11.02
N SER A 86 -10.50 15.08 10.15
CA SER A 86 -11.30 15.01 8.92
C SER A 86 -12.64 14.29 9.10
N LEU A 87 -12.94 13.78 10.30
CA LEU A 87 -14.16 13.04 10.61
C LEU A 87 -15.09 13.90 11.49
N GLU A 88 -16.37 13.91 11.15
CA GLU A 88 -17.42 14.50 11.96
C GLU A 88 -18.39 13.41 12.42
N LYS A 89 -18.84 13.51 13.66
CA LYS A 89 -19.83 12.60 14.22
C LYS A 89 -21.22 12.97 13.70
N ILE A 90 -21.86 12.04 13.02
CA ILE A 90 -23.25 12.13 12.54
C ILE A 90 -24.23 11.43 13.48
#